data_AF-A0A967BLC4-F1
#
_entry.id   AF-A0A967BLC4-F1
#
_cell.length_a   1.000
_cell.length_b   1.000
_cell.length_c   1.000
_cell.angle_alpha   90.00
_cell.angle_beta   90.00
_cell.angle_gamma   90.00
#
_symmetry.space_group_name_H-M   'P 1'
#
loop_
_entity.id
_entity.type
_entity.pdbx_description
1 polymer ?
#
loop_
_entity_poly.entity_id
_entity_poly.type
_entity_poly.pdbx_seq_one_letter_code
_entity_poly.pdbx_strand_id
1 'polypeptide(L)'
;GVQEYAVIKIVDSQIKELKLYEVNSDSSLEWTPRKSMDRVQAISVMLDNLLKDVRLFKKDGKIVSQKYGLPDDQEIQLTSLANPIDVPIEIEITFPDSLLNNPVWNIGDSSIVGLSPIKLDPGERIGWANYSNVGQWNQQSGLWQANLISGDRSFKQITLSISVKFYDTRQRFIRRSITYTIN
;
A
#
# COMPACT_ATOMS: atom_id res chain seq x y z
N GLY A 1 18.15 17.10 -21.94
CA GLY A 1 19.32 16.24 -21.63
C GLY A 1 19.49 15.26 -22.77
N VAL A 2 20.73 14.92 -23.16
CA VAL A 2 20.97 14.03 -24.31
C VAL A 2 20.68 12.60 -23.88
N GLN A 3 19.78 11.92 -24.59
CA GLN A 3 19.49 10.50 -24.40
C GLN A 3 19.95 9.73 -25.64
N GLU A 4 20.35 8.47 -25.44
CA GLU A 4 20.88 7.61 -26.49
C GLU A 4 19.99 6.37 -26.65
N TYR A 5 19.69 5.99 -27.89
CA TYR A 5 19.09 4.69 -28.20
C TYR A 5 19.91 3.97 -29.27
N ALA A 6 19.95 2.64 -29.18
CA ALA A 6 20.66 1.80 -30.15
C ALA A 6 19.67 1.12 -31.09
N VAL A 7 19.91 1.19 -32.39
CA VAL A 7 19.24 0.37 -33.40
C VAL A 7 20.20 -0.73 -33.82
N ILE A 8 19.75 -1.97 -33.69
CA ILE A 8 20.52 -3.16 -34.07
C ILE A 8 19.85 -3.80 -35.28
N LYS A 9 20.60 -3.97 -36.37
CA LYS A 9 20.15 -4.72 -37.54
C LYS A 9 20.69 -6.14 -37.48
N ILE A 10 19.80 -7.10 -37.42
CA ILE A 10 20.12 -8.53 -37.40
C ILE A 10 19.69 -9.15 -38.72
N VAL A 11 20.61 -9.85 -39.40
CA VAL A 11 20.34 -10.63 -40.62
C VAL A 11 21.01 -11.99 -40.46
N ASP A 12 20.27 -13.07 -40.76
CA ASP A 12 20.70 -14.47 -40.59
C ASP A 12 21.26 -14.76 -39.19
N SER A 13 20.56 -14.26 -38.16
CA SER A 13 20.95 -14.38 -36.74
C SER A 13 22.31 -13.75 -36.39
N GLN A 14 22.88 -12.93 -37.27
CA GLN A 14 24.10 -12.16 -37.01
C GLN A 14 23.77 -10.67 -36.89
N ILE A 15 24.35 -10.02 -35.89
CA ILE A 15 24.33 -8.56 -35.77
C ILE A 15 25.18 -8.00 -36.91
N LYS A 16 24.54 -7.35 -37.88
CA LYS A 16 25.22 -6.73 -39.03
C LYS A 16 25.58 -5.28 -38.77
N GLU A 17 24.80 -4.60 -37.93
CA GLU A 17 24.94 -3.18 -37.69
C GLU A 17 24.38 -2.82 -36.32
N LEU A 18 25.11 -1.99 -35.58
CA LEU A 18 24.65 -1.34 -34.36
C LEU A 18 24.92 0.15 -34.51
N LYS A 19 23.86 0.95 -34.52
CA LYS A 19 23.95 2.42 -34.60
C LYS A 19 23.36 3.02 -33.35
N LEU A 20 24.16 3.85 -32.70
CA LEU A 20 23.70 4.69 -31.59
C LEU A 20 23.16 6.00 -32.17
N TYR A 21 22.00 6.43 -31.68
CA TYR A 21 21.39 7.69 -32.05
C TYR A 21 21.19 8.52 -30.79
N GLU A 22 21.68 9.75 -30.82
CA GLU A 22 21.41 10.76 -29.82
C GLU A 22 20.10 11.47 -30.15
N VAL A 23 19.23 11.59 -29.15
CA VAL A 23 18.00 12.38 -29.24
C VAL A 23 18.12 13.53 -28.28
N ASN A 24 18.02 14.75 -28.82
CA ASN A 24 17.77 15.94 -28.04
C ASN A 24 16.32 15.89 -27.54
N SER A 25 16.14 15.25 -26.38
CA SER A 25 14.87 15.19 -25.68
C SER A 25 14.66 16.51 -24.94
N ASP A 26 13.86 17.40 -25.56
CA ASP A 26 13.20 18.53 -24.88
C ASP A 26 11.96 18.07 -24.10
N SER A 27 11.47 16.86 -24.39
CA SER A 27 10.41 16.20 -23.66
C SER A 27 11.02 15.12 -22.79
N SER A 28 11.04 15.35 -21.47
CA SER A 28 11.11 14.28 -20.48
C SER A 28 10.23 13.13 -20.96
N LEU A 29 10.84 11.98 -21.24
CA LEU A 29 10.21 10.74 -21.73
C LEU A 29 8.77 10.67 -21.22
N GLU A 30 7.81 10.94 -22.10
CA GLU A 30 6.41 11.04 -21.73
C GLU A 30 6.05 9.69 -21.11
N TRP A 31 5.68 9.69 -19.83
CA TRP A 31 5.32 8.46 -19.13
C TRP A 31 4.19 7.81 -19.91
N THR A 32 4.49 6.69 -20.59
CA THR A 32 3.50 6.06 -21.45
C THR A 32 2.23 5.79 -20.63
N PRO A 33 1.02 5.98 -21.20
CA PRO A 33 -0.23 5.72 -20.49
C PRO A 33 -0.26 4.36 -19.78
N ARG A 34 0.47 3.38 -20.33
CA ARG A 34 0.70 2.06 -19.73
C ARG A 34 1.35 2.12 -18.35
N LYS A 35 2.44 2.88 -18.17
CA LYS A 35 3.13 2.98 -16.87
C LYS A 35 2.25 3.62 -15.80
N SER A 36 1.44 4.61 -16.17
CA SER A 36 0.43 5.22 -15.28
C SER A 36 -0.65 4.22 -14.88
N MET A 37 -1.15 3.43 -15.83
CA MET A 37 -2.14 2.38 -15.57
C MET A 37 -1.58 1.29 -14.65
N ASP A 38 -0.36 0.81 -14.91
CA ASP A 38 0.30 -0.23 -14.10
C ASP A 38 0.44 0.22 -12.64
N ARG A 39 0.75 1.51 -12.40
CA ARG A 39 0.80 2.10 -11.05
C ARG A 39 -0.55 2.09 -10.35
N VAL A 40 -1.61 2.47 -11.06
CA VAL A 40 -2.98 2.45 -10.52
C VAL A 40 -3.38 1.02 -10.15
N GLN A 41 -3.07 0.05 -11.02
CA GLN A 41 -3.34 -1.36 -10.77
C GLN A 41 -2.57 -1.88 -9.55
N ALA A 42 -1.28 -1.56 -9.44
CA ALA A 42 -0.44 -1.96 -8.32
C ALA A 42 -0.98 -1.43 -6.98
N ILE A 43 -1.38 -0.15 -6.92
CA ILE A 43 -2.01 0.43 -5.72
C ILE A 43 -3.35 -0.25 -5.43
N SER A 44 -4.19 -0.50 -6.44
CA SER A 44 -5.47 -1.18 -6.25
C SER A 44 -5.30 -2.57 -5.65
N VAL A 45 -4.35 -3.35 -6.17
CA VAL A 45 -4.06 -4.71 -5.68
C VAL A 45 -3.58 -4.68 -4.23
N MET A 46 -2.71 -3.73 -3.88
CA MET A 46 -2.28 -3.52 -2.49
C MET A 46 -3.49 -3.23 -1.59
N LEU A 47 -4.37 -2.30 -1.99
CA LEU A 47 -5.55 -1.94 -1.20
C LEU A 47 -6.53 -3.12 -1.03
N ASP A 48 -6.64 -4.00 -2.02
CA ASP A 48 -7.49 -5.20 -1.94
C ASP A 48 -6.94 -6.25 -0.97
N ASN A 49 -5.61 -6.31 -0.79
CA ASN A 49 -4.99 -7.26 0.14
C ASN A 49 -5.23 -6.91 1.61
N LEU A 50 -5.55 -5.67 1.94
CA LEU A 50 -5.80 -5.20 3.31
C LEU A 50 -7.01 -5.88 3.99
N LEU A 51 -7.96 -6.44 3.21
CA LEU A 51 -9.03 -7.28 3.76
C LEU A 51 -8.52 -8.56 4.43
N LYS A 52 -7.31 -9.01 4.07
CA LYS A 52 -6.69 -10.23 4.61
C LYS A 52 -5.89 -9.97 5.89
N ASP A 53 -5.61 -8.70 6.20
CA ASP A 53 -4.74 -8.34 7.33
C ASP A 53 -5.40 -8.65 8.68
N VAL A 54 -6.73 -8.46 8.77
CA VAL A 54 -7.46 -8.53 10.04
C VAL A 54 -8.77 -9.29 9.88
N ARG A 55 -9.08 -10.16 10.84
CA ARG A 55 -10.42 -10.73 11.04
C ARG A 55 -10.97 -10.26 12.38
N LEU A 56 -12.23 -9.85 12.43
CA LEU A 56 -12.86 -9.40 13.66
C LEU A 56 -13.85 -10.44 14.16
N PHE A 57 -13.83 -10.70 15.46
CA PHE A 57 -14.72 -11.64 16.13
C PHE A 57 -15.21 -11.09 17.46
N LYS A 58 -16.36 -11.60 17.92
CA LYS A 58 -16.87 -11.31 19.26
C LYS A 58 -16.54 -12.43 20.23
N LYS A 59 -15.74 -12.12 21.25
CA LYS A 59 -15.38 -13.06 22.33
C LYS A 59 -15.69 -12.43 23.68
N ASP A 60 -16.44 -13.14 24.52
CA ASP A 60 -16.86 -12.67 25.86
C ASP A 60 -17.49 -11.27 25.86
N GLY A 61 -18.23 -10.94 24.80
CA GLY A 61 -18.89 -9.65 24.63
C GLY A 61 -17.99 -8.49 24.17
N LYS A 62 -16.70 -8.75 23.92
CA LYS A 62 -15.72 -7.78 23.39
C LYS A 62 -15.42 -8.08 21.92
N ILE A 63 -15.11 -7.03 21.16
CA ILE A 63 -14.61 -7.17 19.79
C ILE A 63 -13.11 -7.41 19.90
N VAL A 64 -12.65 -8.51 19.31
CA VAL A 64 -11.24 -8.86 19.18
C VAL A 64 -10.89 -8.96 17.71
N SER A 65 -9.69 -8.52 17.36
CA SER A 65 -9.07 -8.81 16.09
C SER A 65 -8.25 -10.08 16.22
N GLN A 66 -8.34 -10.95 15.23
CA GLN A 66 -7.47 -12.11 15.11
C GLN A 66 -6.75 -12.03 13.78
N LYS A 67 -5.43 -12.10 13.85
CA LYS A 67 -4.58 -12.35 12.70
C LYS A 67 -4.42 -13.86 12.52
N TYR A 68 -4.42 -14.34 11.28
CA TYR A 68 -4.39 -15.79 10.99
C TYR A 68 -3.33 -16.52 11.82
N GLY A 69 -3.76 -17.43 12.70
CA GLY A 69 -2.87 -18.27 13.52
C GLY A 69 -2.24 -17.59 14.73
N LEU A 70 -2.69 -16.38 15.10
CA LEU A 70 -2.18 -15.60 16.23
C LEU A 70 -3.25 -15.43 17.33
N PRO A 71 -2.84 -15.13 18.57
CA PRO A 71 -3.76 -14.90 19.70
C PRO A 71 -4.68 -13.68 19.46
N ASP A 72 -5.71 -13.57 20.30
CA ASP A 72 -6.69 -12.49 20.23
C ASP A 72 -6.03 -11.13 20.52
N ASP A 73 -6.04 -10.22 19.55
CA ASP A 73 -5.63 -8.84 19.68
C ASP A 73 -6.84 -7.92 19.90
N GLN A 74 -6.60 -6.76 20.53
CA GLN A 74 -7.61 -5.70 20.65
C GLN A 74 -7.29 -4.50 19.75
N GLU A 75 -6.55 -4.73 18.67
CA GLU A 75 -6.13 -3.69 17.74
C GLU A 75 -6.22 -4.13 16.28
N ILE A 76 -6.62 -3.21 15.40
CA ILE A 76 -6.54 -3.41 13.96
C ILE A 76 -5.15 -2.99 13.52
N GLN A 77 -4.44 -3.85 12.80
CA GLN A 77 -3.15 -3.53 12.19
C GLN A 77 -3.20 -3.74 10.67
N LEU A 78 -2.75 -2.74 9.90
CA LEU A 78 -2.65 -2.81 8.45
C LEU A 78 -1.20 -3.07 8.03
N THR A 79 -0.87 -4.34 7.83
CA THR A 79 0.48 -4.80 7.47
C THR A 79 0.76 -4.78 5.98
N SER A 80 -0.27 -4.91 5.15
CA SER A 80 -0.12 -4.98 3.68
C SER A 80 0.02 -3.61 3.01
N LEU A 81 -0.03 -2.50 3.77
CA LEU A 81 0.26 -1.17 3.24
C LEU A 81 1.76 -1.02 2.93
N ALA A 82 2.05 -0.58 1.70
CA ALA A 82 3.38 -0.34 1.18
C ALA A 82 3.32 0.68 0.04
N ASN A 83 4.47 1.05 -0.53
CA ASN A 83 4.50 1.78 -1.79
C ASN A 83 4.92 0.85 -2.95
N PRO A 84 3.97 0.28 -3.72
CA PRO A 84 4.27 -0.69 -4.77
C PRO A 84 4.76 -0.05 -6.08
N ILE A 85 4.93 1.27 -6.14
CA ILE A 85 5.22 2.00 -7.37
C ILE A 85 6.53 2.80 -7.27
N ASP A 86 7.01 3.26 -8.42
CA ASP A 86 8.27 3.98 -8.58
C ASP A 86 8.16 5.51 -8.36
N VAL A 87 7.10 5.98 -7.67
CA VAL A 87 6.95 7.38 -7.21
C VAL A 87 6.43 7.43 -5.78
N PRO A 88 6.68 8.51 -5.02
CA PRO A 88 6.15 8.63 -3.68
C PRO A 88 4.62 8.64 -3.66
N ILE A 89 4.05 8.04 -2.62
CA ILE A 89 2.60 8.03 -2.37
C ILE A 89 2.29 8.63 -1.01
N GLU A 90 1.12 9.24 -0.89
CA GLU A 90 0.58 9.76 0.36
C GLU A 90 -0.67 8.93 0.71
N ILE A 91 -0.72 8.40 1.93
CA ILE A 91 -1.79 7.52 2.40
C ILE A 91 -2.51 8.20 3.55
N GLU A 92 -3.83 8.27 3.44
CA GLU A 92 -4.74 8.78 4.46
C GLU A 92 -5.74 7.69 4.83
N ILE A 93 -6.05 7.56 6.12
CA ILE A 93 -7.03 6.60 6.61
C ILE A 93 -8.04 7.34 7.48
N THR A 94 -9.30 7.21 7.09
CA THR A 94 -10.44 7.74 7.83
C THR A 94 -11.29 6.57 8.32
N PHE A 95 -11.83 6.69 9.53
CA PHE A 95 -12.58 5.63 10.18
C PHE A 95 -13.58 6.24 11.19
N PRO A 96 -14.59 5.48 11.62
CA PRO A 96 -15.53 5.95 12.63
C PRO A 96 -14.87 5.99 14.02
N ASP A 97 -14.72 7.19 14.59
CA ASP A 97 -14.13 7.44 15.92
C ASP A 97 -14.84 6.71 17.07
N SER A 98 -16.07 6.25 16.85
CA SER A 98 -16.84 5.49 17.86
C SER A 98 -16.35 4.05 18.04
N LEU A 99 -15.53 3.53 17.13
CA LEU A 99 -15.10 2.12 17.11
C LEU A 99 -13.61 1.93 17.32
N LEU A 100 -12.81 2.95 16.97
CA LEU A 100 -11.36 2.88 17.00
C LEU A 100 -10.82 4.11 17.71
N ASN A 101 -9.78 3.91 18.53
CA ASN A 101 -9.03 5.01 19.14
C ASN A 101 -7.53 4.79 19.02
N ASN A 102 -6.77 5.83 19.37
CA ASN A 102 -5.31 5.84 19.34
C ASN A 102 -4.73 5.38 17.98
N PRO A 103 -5.10 6.02 16.86
CA PRO A 103 -4.50 5.71 15.56
C PRO A 103 -3.01 6.09 15.57
N VAL A 104 -2.18 5.16 15.13
CA VAL A 104 -0.72 5.33 15.06
C VAL A 104 -0.21 4.84 13.72
N TRP A 105 0.68 5.63 13.13
CA TRP A 105 1.51 5.23 12.00
C TRP A 105 2.88 4.76 12.51
N ASN A 106 3.30 3.56 12.09
CA ASN A 106 4.61 2.99 12.41
C ASN A 106 5.53 3.10 11.19
N ILE A 107 6.34 4.16 11.13
CA ILE A 107 7.26 4.44 10.02
C ILE A 107 8.69 4.20 10.49
N GLY A 108 9.32 3.14 9.98
CA GLY A 108 10.64 2.71 10.46
C GLY A 108 10.62 2.43 11.96
N ASP A 109 11.53 3.07 12.70
CA ASP A 109 11.64 2.96 14.16
C ASP A 109 10.83 4.04 14.91
N SER A 110 10.01 4.82 14.20
CA SER A 110 9.23 5.92 14.76
C SER A 110 7.72 5.64 14.71
N SER A 111 7.02 6.07 15.75
CA SER A 111 5.56 6.08 15.81
C SER A 111 5.04 7.51 15.73
N ILE A 112 4.15 7.77 14.77
CA ILE A 112 3.48 9.06 14.62
C ILE A 112 2.04 8.85 15.03
N VAL A 113 1.67 9.46 16.16
CA VAL A 113 0.27 9.50 16.59
C VAL A 113 -0.49 10.42 15.66
N GLY A 114 -1.59 9.92 15.11
CA GLY A 114 -2.58 10.81 14.51
C GLY A 114 -3.24 10.29 13.23
N LEU A 115 -4.18 11.11 12.80
CA LEU A 115 -5.01 10.93 11.61
C LEU A 115 -4.36 11.53 10.35
N SER A 116 -3.17 12.14 10.49
CA SER A 116 -2.52 12.83 9.38
C SER A 116 -2.08 11.84 8.31
N PRO A 117 -2.17 12.22 7.02
CA PRO A 117 -1.62 11.40 5.95
C PRO A 117 -0.12 11.21 6.14
N ILE A 118 0.38 10.03 5.75
CA ILE A 118 1.81 9.75 5.72
C ILE A 118 2.28 9.63 4.28
N LYS A 119 3.57 9.92 4.06
CA LYS A 119 4.20 9.76 2.76
C LYS A 119 5.14 8.55 2.82
N LEU A 120 5.04 7.68 1.81
CA LEU A 120 5.95 6.57 1.60
C LEU A 120 6.77 6.81 0.34
N ASP A 121 8.06 6.54 0.43
CA ASP A 121 8.96 6.64 -0.72
C ASP A 121 8.88 5.37 -1.60
N PRO A 122 9.33 5.44 -2.87
CA PRO A 122 9.27 4.30 -3.79
C PRO A 122 9.91 3.04 -3.20
N GLY A 123 9.21 1.91 -3.28
CA GLY A 123 9.75 0.63 -2.79
C GLY A 123 9.58 0.39 -1.29
N GLU A 124 9.15 1.39 -0.53
CA GLU A 124 9.04 1.29 0.91
C GLU A 124 8.01 0.22 1.31
N ARG A 125 8.45 -0.71 2.18
CA ARG A 125 7.67 -1.85 2.70
C ARG A 125 7.13 -2.85 1.66
N ILE A 126 7.49 -2.76 0.37
CA ILE A 126 7.06 -3.74 -0.65
C ILE A 126 7.45 -5.16 -0.26
N GLY A 127 8.69 -5.35 0.22
CA GLY A 127 9.16 -6.66 0.67
C GLY A 127 8.24 -7.25 1.75
N TRP A 128 7.79 -6.44 2.70
CA TRP A 128 6.91 -6.91 3.77
C TRP A 128 5.48 -7.20 3.30
N ALA A 129 4.91 -6.31 2.48
CA ALA A 129 3.57 -6.49 1.95
C ALA A 129 3.45 -7.72 1.03
N ASN A 130 4.51 -8.07 0.29
CA ASN A 130 4.54 -9.22 -0.59
C ASN A 130 4.92 -10.54 0.12
N TYR A 131 5.77 -10.49 1.15
CA TYR A 131 6.32 -11.66 1.84
C TYR A 131 5.65 -11.98 3.18
N SER A 132 4.49 -11.39 3.48
CA SER A 132 3.67 -11.75 4.64
C SER A 132 3.25 -13.24 4.68
N ASN A 133 3.54 -14.01 3.62
CA ASN A 133 3.39 -15.47 3.54
C ASN A 133 4.70 -16.28 3.32
N VAL A 134 5.89 -15.67 3.29
CA VAL A 134 7.16 -16.39 3.09
C VAL A 134 8.23 -15.98 4.11
N GLY A 135 8.24 -16.68 5.25
CA GLY A 135 9.47 -16.96 6.00
C GLY A 135 10.23 -15.79 6.65
N GLN A 136 9.66 -14.61 6.85
CA GLN A 136 10.25 -13.62 7.76
C GLN A 136 9.81 -13.90 9.20
N TRP A 137 10.78 -14.28 10.04
CA TRP A 137 10.55 -14.70 11.43
C TRP A 137 10.20 -13.53 12.36
N ASN A 138 10.59 -12.30 11.99
CA ASN A 138 10.21 -11.08 12.70
C ASN A 138 9.28 -10.26 11.83
N GLN A 139 7.98 -10.39 12.07
CA GLN A 139 6.97 -9.55 11.45
C GLN A 139 7.06 -8.14 12.04
N GLN A 140 7.34 -7.14 11.20
CA GLN A 140 7.25 -5.74 11.62
C GLN A 140 5.80 -5.38 12.00
N SER A 141 5.65 -4.41 12.89
CA SER A 141 4.34 -3.83 13.22
C SER A 141 3.63 -3.34 11.96
N GLY A 142 2.30 -3.41 11.95
CA GLY A 142 1.49 -2.84 10.87
C GLY A 142 1.87 -1.39 10.61
N LEU A 143 1.86 -0.95 9.35
CA LEU A 143 2.19 0.43 9.01
C LEU A 143 1.23 1.40 9.71
N TRP A 144 -0.02 0.99 9.86
CA TRP A 144 -1.03 1.69 10.61
C TRP A 144 -1.69 0.76 11.62
N GLN A 145 -2.00 1.27 12.80
CA GLN A 145 -2.78 0.54 13.80
C GLN A 145 -3.73 1.45 14.57
N ALA A 146 -4.81 0.86 15.10
CA ALA A 146 -5.72 1.51 16.04
C ALA A 146 -6.37 0.48 16.97
N ASN A 147 -6.66 0.89 18.21
CA ASN A 147 -7.26 0.01 19.21
C ASN A 147 -8.78 -0.05 19.05
N LEU A 148 -9.36 -1.21 19.33
CA LEU A 148 -10.80 -1.44 19.31
C LEU A 148 -11.45 -0.89 20.60
N ILE A 149 -12.46 -0.03 20.44
CA ILE A 149 -13.26 0.45 21.57
C ILE A 149 -14.26 -0.65 21.96
N SER A 150 -14.00 -1.31 23.08
CA SER A 150 -14.78 -2.46 23.58
C SER A 150 -16.18 -2.12 24.12
N GLY A 151 -16.68 -0.90 23.93
CA GLY A 151 -17.85 -0.36 24.63
C GLY A 151 -19.20 -0.63 23.99
N ASP A 152 -19.28 -0.70 22.66
CA ASP A 152 -20.56 -0.70 21.96
C ASP A 152 -20.85 -2.06 21.31
N ARG A 153 -21.88 -2.73 21.85
CA ARG A 153 -22.27 -4.10 21.52
C ARG A 153 -23.11 -4.21 20.25
N SER A 154 -23.47 -3.09 19.63
CA SER A 154 -24.43 -3.02 18.52
C SER A 154 -23.81 -3.10 17.13
N PHE A 155 -22.50 -2.87 17.01
CA PHE A 155 -21.84 -2.80 15.72
C PHE A 155 -21.60 -4.19 15.12
N LYS A 156 -21.94 -4.32 13.84
CA LYS A 156 -21.74 -5.55 13.04
C LYS A 156 -20.51 -5.48 12.12
N GLN A 157 -19.98 -4.28 11.91
CA GLN A 157 -18.86 -4.06 11.00
C GLN A 157 -18.08 -2.80 11.36
N ILE A 158 -16.81 -2.76 10.98
CA ILE A 158 -15.93 -1.60 11.04
C ILE A 158 -15.49 -1.27 9.61
N THR A 159 -15.71 -0.04 9.15
CA THR A 159 -15.27 0.40 7.81
C THR A 159 -14.13 1.41 7.91
N LEU A 160 -13.02 1.11 7.23
CA LEU A 160 -11.91 2.03 7.04
C LEU A 160 -11.96 2.58 5.61
N SER A 161 -11.97 3.90 5.45
CA SER A 161 -11.86 4.55 4.15
C SER A 161 -10.43 5.06 3.94
N ILE A 162 -9.73 4.42 3.01
CA ILE A 162 -8.32 4.63 2.71
C ILE A 162 -8.21 5.40 1.40
N SER A 163 -7.42 6.47 1.40
CA SER A 163 -7.13 7.29 0.22
C SER A 163 -5.63 7.27 -0.04
N VAL A 164 -5.24 6.89 -1.26
CA VAL A 164 -3.86 6.93 -1.74
C VAL A 164 -3.75 7.99 -2.81
N LYS A 165 -2.87 8.96 -2.60
CA LYS A 165 -2.58 10.06 -3.50
C LYS A 165 -1.16 9.92 -4.03
N PHE A 166 -0.97 10.18 -5.32
CA PHE A 166 0.36 10.21 -5.93
C PHE A 166 0.36 11.15 -7.13
N TYR A 167 1.56 11.56 -7.54
CA TYR A 167 1.76 12.39 -8.72
C TYR A 167 2.59 11.62 -9.75
N ASP A 168 2.04 11.41 -10.94
CA ASP A 168 2.76 10.86 -12.08
C ASP A 168 2.93 11.90 -13.19
N THR A 169 1.99 11.94 -14.13
CA THR A 169 1.79 13.02 -15.10
C THR A 169 0.81 14.07 -14.57
N ARG A 170 -0.05 13.66 -13.63
CA ARG A 170 -1.00 14.50 -12.91
C ARG A 170 -1.19 13.95 -11.50
N GLN A 171 -1.83 14.74 -10.66
CA GLN A 171 -2.26 14.25 -9.36
C GLN A 171 -3.39 13.24 -9.51
N ARG A 172 -3.25 12.09 -8.86
CA ARG A 172 -4.23 11.01 -8.85
C ARG A 172 -4.60 10.63 -7.44
N PHE A 173 -5.81 10.13 -7.28
CA PHE A 173 -6.35 9.63 -6.02
C PHE A 173 -7.02 8.29 -6.27
N ILE A 174 -6.70 7.32 -5.42
CA ILE A 174 -7.36 6.02 -5.39
C ILE A 174 -7.95 5.88 -4.00
N ARG A 175 -9.27 5.69 -3.94
CA ARG A 175 -10.00 5.54 -2.68
C ARG A 175 -10.57 4.14 -2.59
N ARG A 176 -10.38 3.49 -1.45
CA ARG A 176 -10.95 2.17 -1.15
C ARG A 176 -11.55 2.19 0.24
N SER A 177 -12.77 1.67 0.36
CA SER A 177 -13.36 1.40 1.67
C SER A 177 -13.26 -0.09 1.95
N ILE A 178 -12.78 -0.41 3.14
CA ILE A 178 -12.53 -1.77 3.62
C ILE A 178 -13.44 -1.99 4.79
N THR A 179 -14.35 -2.95 4.68
CA THR A 179 -15.32 -3.26 5.73
C THR A 179 -14.97 -4.60 6.34
N TYR A 180 -14.60 -4.59 7.61
CA TYR A 180 -14.38 -5.78 8.42
C TYR A 180 -15.69 -6.14 9.12
N THR A 181 -16.24 -7.31 8.79
CA THR A 181 -17.40 -7.85 9.48
C THR A 181 -16.98 -8.47 10.82
N ILE A 182 -17.75 -8.20 11.87
CA ILE A 182 -17.55 -8.79 13.20
C ILE A 182 -18.37 -10.08 13.24
N ASN A 183 -17.70 -11.23 13.31
CA ASN A 183 -18.33 -12.55 13.39
C ASN A 183 -18.56 -13.03 14.84
#